data_AF-A0A7J9X2C5-F1
#
_entry.id   AF-A0A7J9X2C5-F1
#
_cell.length_a   1.000
_cell.length_b   1.000
_cell.length_c   1.000
_cell.angle_alpha   90.00
_cell.angle_beta   90.00
_cell.angle_gamma   90.00
#
_symmetry.space_group_name_H-M   'P 1'
#
loop_
_entity.id
_entity.type
_entity.pdbx_description
1 polymer ?
#
loop_
_entity_poly.entity_id
_entity_poly.type
_entity_poly.pdbx_seq_one_letter_code
_entity_poly.pdbx_strand_id
1 'polypeptide(L)' 'MDLRKLERRNIDLTIAGDARTATELLEENLPLAEASDDPGRNSACWCGSSKKYKRCCGDSRRI' A
#
# COMPACT_ATOMS: atom_id res chain seq x y z
N MET A 1 -58.77 -14.57 -4.22
CA MET A 1 -57.30 -14.73 -4.10
C MET A 1 -56.66 -13.54 -4.80
N ASP A 2 -56.37 -12.50 -4.03
CA ASP A 2 -55.99 -11.19 -4.55
C ASP A 2 -54.50 -11.10 -4.88
N LEU A 3 -54.21 -10.89 -6.18
CA LEU A 3 -52.89 -10.79 -6.80
C LEU A 3 -52.09 -9.52 -6.42
N ARG A 4 -52.53 -8.73 -5.42
CA ARG A 4 -51.88 -7.47 -5.01
C ARG A 4 -50.85 -7.62 -3.89
N LYS A 5 -50.47 -8.86 -3.53
CA LYS A 5 -49.64 -9.13 -2.34
C LYS A 5 -48.20 -9.55 -2.64
N LEU A 6 -47.78 -9.60 -3.90
CA LEU A 6 -46.46 -10.09 -4.27
C LEU A 6 -45.70 -9.06 -5.11
N GLU A 7 -45.28 -7.95 -4.51
CA GLU A 7 -44.10 -7.20 -4.97
C GLU A 7 -43.65 -6.25 -3.85
N ARG A 8 -43.05 -6.88 -2.83
CA ARG A 8 -42.28 -6.19 -1.81
C ARG A 8 -40.80 -6.22 -2.22
N ARG A 9 -40.25 -5.01 -2.39
CA ARG A 9 -38.82 -4.63 -2.34
C ARG A 9 -38.04 -4.77 -3.64
N ASN A 10 -38.10 -3.73 -4.46
CA ASN A 10 -36.89 -3.22 -5.10
C ASN A 10 -36.56 -1.91 -4.39
N ILE A 11 -35.56 -1.97 -3.52
CA ILE A 11 -35.02 -0.81 -2.80
C ILE A 11 -34.32 0.04 -3.85
N ASP A 12 -34.86 1.22 -4.07
CA ASP A 12 -34.28 2.25 -4.94
C ASP A 12 -32.93 2.66 -4.34
N LEU A 13 -31.84 2.11 -4.88
CA LEU A 13 -30.47 2.41 -4.48
C LEU A 13 -30.07 3.77 -5.05
N THR A 14 -30.79 4.83 -4.69
CA THR A 14 -30.41 6.22 -4.91
C THR A 14 -29.51 6.66 -3.76
N ILE A 15 -28.32 6.05 -3.68
CA ILE A 15 -27.21 6.65 -2.93
C ILE A 15 -26.63 7.74 -3.83
N ALA A 16 -26.87 8.97 -3.38
CA ALA A 16 -26.20 10.22 -3.73
C ALA A 16 -25.13 10.15 -4.84
N GLY A 17 -25.41 10.86 -5.93
CA GLY A 17 -24.44 11.13 -6.97
C GLY A 17 -23.30 12.01 -6.47
N ASP A 18 -22.20 11.36 -6.10
CA ASP A 18 -20.87 11.93 -6.24
C ASP A 18 -20.12 11.05 -7.23
N ALA A 19 -19.92 11.58 -8.44
CA ALA A 19 -19.18 10.94 -9.52
C ALA A 19 -17.71 10.79 -9.13
N ARG A 20 -17.40 9.84 -8.24
CA ARG A 20 -16.01 9.50 -7.93
C ARG A 20 -15.46 8.71 -9.11
N THR A 21 -14.52 9.34 -9.81
CA THR A 21 -13.86 8.81 -11.00
C THR A 21 -13.29 7.43 -10.69
N ALA A 22 -13.47 6.45 -11.60
CA ALA A 22 -13.01 5.06 -11.40
C ALA A 22 -11.50 4.94 -11.08
N THR A 23 -10.71 5.97 -11.37
CA THR A 23 -9.30 6.11 -11.00
C THR A 23 -9.08 6.24 -9.49
N GLU A 24 -9.99 6.88 -8.76
CA GLU A 24 -9.85 7.18 -7.32
C GLU A 24 -9.92 5.91 -6.45
N LEU A 25 -10.58 4.85 -6.93
CA LEU A 25 -10.71 3.56 -6.24
C LEU A 25 -9.50 2.63 -6.43
N LEU A 26 -8.57 2.95 -7.35
CA LEU A 26 -7.41 2.12 -7.65
C LEU A 26 -6.12 2.58 -6.93
N GLU A 27 -6.07 3.82 -6.44
CA GLU A 27 -4.84 4.42 -5.91
C GLU A 27 -4.60 4.15 -4.42
N GLU A 28 -5.59 3.64 -3.66
CA GLU A 28 -5.50 3.51 -2.20
C GLU A 28 -4.64 2.34 -1.68
N ASN A 29 -4.11 1.47 -2.56
CA ASN A 29 -3.40 0.24 -2.15
C ASN A 29 -2.02 0.05 -2.80
N LEU A 30 -1.38 1.10 -3.29
CA LEU A 30 0.04 0.97 -3.65
C LEU A 30 0.88 1.07 -2.37
N PRO A 31 1.53 -0.02 -1.90
CA PRO A 31 2.58 0.14 -0.91
C PRO A 31 3.68 0.97 -1.56
N LEU A 32 3.81 2.23 -1.15
CA LEU A 32 5.05 2.98 -1.32
C LEU A 32 6.10 2.22 -0.51
N ALA A 33 6.72 1.22 -1.14
CA ALA A 33 7.93 0.64 -0.63
C ALA A 33 8.95 1.78 -0.67
N GLU A 34 9.13 2.44 0.48
CA GLU A 34 10.15 3.46 0.67
C GLU A 34 11.47 2.81 0.26
N ALA A 35 11.96 3.18 -0.91
CA ALA A 35 13.27 2.76 -1.40
C ALA A 35 14.27 3.35 -0.41
N SER A 36 14.59 2.58 0.62
CA SER A 36 15.53 3.00 1.64
C SER A 36 16.85 3.19 0.93
N ASP A 37 17.34 4.43 0.88
CA ASP A 37 18.63 4.79 0.27
C ASP A 37 19.81 4.09 0.98
N ASP A 38 19.53 3.44 2.12
CA ASP A 38 20.44 2.58 2.82
C ASP A 38 20.93 1.43 1.92
N PRO A 39 22.25 1.36 1.65
CA PRO A 39 22.81 0.21 0.97
C PRO A 39 22.48 -1.02 1.80
N GLY A 40 21.79 -1.97 1.17
CA GLY A 40 21.27 -3.16 1.85
C GLY A 40 22.32 -3.75 2.81
N ARG A 41 21.91 -4.10 4.03
CA ARG A 41 22.85 -4.45 5.14
C ARG A 41 23.94 -5.48 4.78
N ASN A 42 23.70 -6.34 3.80
CA ASN A 42 24.64 -7.36 3.34
C ASN A 42 25.54 -6.93 2.17
N SER A 43 25.27 -5.80 1.54
CA SER A 43 26.03 -5.23 0.42
C SER A 43 27.43 -4.79 0.85
N ALA A 44 28.33 -4.61 -0.13
CA ALA A 44 29.64 -4.01 0.11
C ALA A 44 29.48 -2.60 0.71
N CYS A 45 30.36 -2.24 1.65
CA CYS A 45 30.27 -0.94 2.29
C CYS A 45 30.73 0.17 1.34
N TRP A 46 29.93 1.23 1.23
CA TRP A 46 30.19 2.37 0.34
C TRP A 46 31.44 3.19 0.74
N CYS A 47 31.93 3.04 1.97
CA CYS A 47 33.18 3.69 2.43
C CYS A 47 34.46 3.10 1.81
N GLY A 48 34.34 2.18 0.85
CA GLY A 48 35.47 1.53 0.18
C GLY A 48 36.07 0.36 0.96
N SER A 49 35.52 0.02 2.12
CA SER A 49 35.90 -1.21 2.82
C SER A 49 35.34 -2.41 2.08
N SER A 50 36.17 -3.42 1.81
CA SER A 50 35.73 -4.71 1.26
C SER A 50 34.84 -5.53 2.24
N LYS A 51 34.43 -4.95 3.37
CA LYS A 51 33.53 -5.54 4.36
C LYS A 51 32.06 -5.26 3.99
N LYS A 52 31.17 -6.13 4.46
CA LYS A 52 29.71 -5.91 4.36
C LYS A 52 29.30 -4.69 5.18
N TYR A 53 28.33 -3.89 4.71
CA TYR A 53 27.85 -2.66 5.36
C TYR A 53 27.53 -2.87 6.84
N LYS A 54 26.77 -3.92 7.19
CA LYS A 54 26.43 -4.28 8.59
C LYS A 54 27.61 -4.64 9.51
N ARG A 55 28.82 -4.82 8.96
CA ARG A 55 30.06 -5.11 9.70
C ARG A 55 31.08 -3.98 9.58
N CYS A 56 30.68 -2.85 9.00
CA CYS A 56 31.50 -1.67 8.79
C CYS A 56 30.74 -0.43 9.28
N CYS A 57 30.34 0.49 8.40
CA CYS A 57 29.65 1.74 8.77
C CYS A 57 28.25 1.52 9.36
N GLY A 58 27.59 0.42 9.02
CA GLY A 58 26.28 0.05 9.58
C GLY A 58 26.35 -0.83 10.84
N ASP A 59 27.54 -1.01 11.45
CA ASP A 59 27.67 -1.80 12.67
C ASP A 59 27.31 -0.96 13.90
N SER A 60 26.11 -1.18 14.42
CA SER A 60 25.61 -0.49 15.62
C SER A 60 26.34 -0.87 16.92
N ARG A 61 27.22 -1.87 16.92
CA ARG A 61 27.98 -2.32 18.11
C ARG A 61 29.35 -1.67 18.22
N ARG A 62 29.66 -0.73 17.31
CA ARG A 62 30.94 -0.01 17.24
C ARG A 62 30.83 1.46 17.67
N ILE A 63 29.66 1.88 18.15
CA ILE A 63 29.37 3.15 18.82
C ILE A 63 29.33 2.87 20.32
#